data_AF-A0A563ADB5-F1
#
_entry.id   AF-A0A563ADB5-F1
#
_cell.length_a   1.000
_cell.length_b   1.000
_cell.length_c   1.000
_cell.angle_alpha   90.00
_cell.angle_beta   90.00
_cell.angle_gamma   90.00
#
_symmetry.space_group_name_H-M   'P 1'
#
loop_
_entity.id
_entity.type
_entity.pdbx_description
1 polymer ?
#
loop_
_entity_poly.entity_id
_entity_poly.type
_entity_poly.pdbx_seq_one_letter_code
_entity_poly.pdbx_strand_id
1 'polypeptide(L)' 'MTKILLVEDDKSLREIYSVRLLAEGYTLISSGDGVLGVGRAIEVKLESEMLSLRFIGEL' A
#
# COMPACT_ATOMS: atom_id res chain seq x y z
N MET A 1 12.44 -6.98 -6.01
CA MET A 1 11.68 -6.95 -4.75
C MET A 1 10.62 -5.88 -4.90
N THR A 2 9.33 -6.24 -4.85
CA THR A 2 8.24 -5.32 -5.21
C THR A 2 7.71 -4.61 -3.97
N LYS A 3 7.62 -3.28 -4.03
CA LYS A 3 7.05 -2.43 -2.97
C LYS A 3 5.59 -2.12 -3.28
N ILE A 4 4.73 -2.21 -2.27
CA ILE A 4 3.29 -1.94 -2.36
C ILE A 4 2.93 -0.82 -1.37
N LEU A 5 2.16 0.15 -1.85
CA LEU A 5 1.46 1.10 -0.99
C LEU A 5 0.03 0.60 -0.77
N LEU A 6 -0.29 0.21 0.46
CA LEU A 6 -1.63 -0.17 0.89
C LEU A 6 -2.32 1.04 1.51
N VAL A 7 -3.29 1.60 0.79
CA VAL A 7 -4.20 2.60 1.32
C VAL A 7 -5.53 1.92 1.60
N GLU A 8 -5.94 1.96 2.84
CA GLU A 8 -7.19 1.42 3.36
C GLU A 8 -7.67 2.42 4.41
N ASP A 9 -8.93 2.51 4.79
CA ASP A 9 -9.37 3.37 5.90
C ASP A 9 -9.65 2.52 7.15
N ASP A 10 -10.24 1.35 6.96
CA ASP A 10 -10.49 0.39 8.03
C ASP A 10 -9.19 -0.27 8.55
N LYS A 11 -8.97 -0.20 9.86
CA LYS A 11 -7.75 -0.73 10.48
C LYS A 11 -7.67 -2.25 10.39
N SER A 12 -8.78 -2.95 10.57
CA SER A 12 -8.82 -4.41 10.57
C SER A 12 -8.54 -4.96 9.16
N LEU A 13 -9.13 -4.36 8.12
CA LEU A 13 -8.85 -4.74 6.73
C LEU A 13 -7.38 -4.48 6.36
N ARG A 14 -6.84 -3.33 6.76
CA ARG A 14 -5.43 -2.98 6.51
C ARG A 14 -4.46 -3.99 7.13
N GLU A 15 -4.75 -4.46 8.34
CA GLU A 15 -3.94 -5.48 9.02
C GLU A 15 -4.03 -6.83 8.29
N ILE A 16 -5.24 -7.26 7.89
CA ILE A 16 -5.45 -8.51 7.13
C ILE A 16 -4.68 -8.50 5.81
N TYR A 17 -4.78 -7.41 5.04
CA TYR A 17 -4.06 -7.28 3.77
C TYR A 17 -2.55 -7.18 3.98
N SER A 18 -2.10 -6.49 5.03
CA SER A 18 -0.68 -6.38 5.34
C SER A 18 -0.06 -7.75 5.60
N VAL A 19 -0.71 -8.60 6.39
CA VAL A 19 -0.22 -9.96 6.68
C VAL A 19 -0.10 -10.79 5.41
N ARG A 20 -1.11 -10.78 4.54
CA ARG A 20 -1.09 -11.55 3.28
C ARG A 20 0.02 -11.12 2.34
N LEU A 21 0.13 -9.81 2.09
CA LEU A 21 1.11 -9.27 1.15
C LEU A 21 2.55 -9.43 1.68
N LEU A 22 2.78 -9.29 2.99
CA LEU A 22 4.08 -9.60 3.57
C LEU A 22 4.44 -11.09 3.41
N ALA A 23 3.47 -12.00 3.59
CA ALA A 23 3.68 -13.44 3.41
C ALA A 23 3.98 -13.82 1.94
N GLU A 24 3.47 -13.05 0.98
CA GLU A 24 3.79 -13.19 -0.45
C GLU A 24 5.16 -12.58 -0.83
N GLY A 25 5.88 -11.98 0.11
CA GLY A 25 7.23 -11.44 -0.08
C GLY A 25 7.28 -9.99 -0.58
N TYR A 26 6.17 -9.26 -0.51
CA TYR A 26 6.15 -7.83 -0.82
C TYR A 26 6.72 -7.00 0.32
N THR A 27 7.31 -5.86 -0.03
CA THR A 27 7.60 -4.79 0.93
C THR A 27 6.40 -3.86 0.99
N LEU A 28 5.92 -3.53 2.18
CA LEU A 28 4.69 -2.77 2.36
C LEU A 28 4.93 -1.40 3.00
N ILE A 29 4.23 -0.40 2.47
CA ILE A 29 3.99 0.90 3.09
C ILE A 29 2.47 0.98 3.25
N SER A 30 1.96 1.19 4.46
CA SER A 30 0.52 1.33 4.69
C SER A 30 0.13 2.75 5.08
N SER A 31 -1.06 3.19 4.68
CA SER A 31 -1.69 4.44 5.09
C SER A 31 -3.16 4.19 5.43
N GLY A 32 -3.63 4.84 6.50
CA GLY A 32 -5.04 4.89 6.89
C GLY A 32 -5.85 6.00 6.20
N ASP A 33 -5.15 6.87 5.47
CA ASP A 33 -5.71 8.07 4.85
C ASP A 33 -5.21 8.13 3.40
N GLY A 34 -6.14 8.25 2.46
CA GLY A 34 -5.84 8.34 1.03
C GLY A 34 -5.03 9.58 0.64
N VAL A 35 -5.18 10.69 1.35
CA VAL A 35 -4.40 11.91 1.08
C VAL A 35 -2.94 11.71 1.47
N LEU A 36 -2.69 11.14 2.66
CA LEU A 36 -1.35 10.74 3.10
C LEU A 36 -0.78 9.61 2.22
N GLY A 37 -1.64 8.73 1.73
CA GLY A 37 -1.29 7.67 0.79
C GLY A 37 -0.75 8.23 -0.53
N VAL A 38 -1.46 9.17 -1.14
CA VAL A 38 -1.01 9.84 -2.38
C VAL A 38 0.29 10.62 -2.15
N GLY A 39 0.44 11.32 -1.02
CA GLY A 39 1.69 11.99 -0.66
C GLY A 39 2.88 11.02 -0.59
N ARG A 40 2.71 9.88 0.08
CA ARG A 40 3.69 8.79 0.13
C ARG A 40 3.97 8.20 -1.25
N ALA A 41 2.96 8.05 -2.11
CA ALA A 41 3.15 7.56 -3.47
C ALA A 41 4.02 8.51 -4.30
N ILE A 42 3.83 9.82 -4.16
CA ILE A 42 4.61 10.85 -4.86
C ILE A 42 6.05 10.89 -4.33
N GLU A 43 6.27 10.82 -3.02
CA GLU A 43 7.61 10.75 -2.42
C GLU A 43 8.37 9.51 -2.90
N VAL A 44 7.74 8.34 -2.90
CA VAL A 44 8.42 7.09 -3.28
C VAL A 44 8.65 6.99 -4.79
N LYS A 45 7.81 7.65 -5.61
CA LYS A 45 7.99 7.73 -7.08
C LYS A 45 9.26 8.47 -7.50
N LEU A 46 9.87 9.26 -6.62
CA LEU A 46 11.14 9.96 -6.90
C LEU A 46 12.38 9.05 -6.81
N GLU A 47 12.27 7.85 -6.22
CA GLU A 47 13.43 7.00 -5.95
C GLU A 47 13.61 5.84 -6.94
N SER A 48 12.54 5.24 -7.49
CA SER A 48 12.63 4.18 -8.51
C SER A 48 11.25 3.68 -8.92
N GLU A 49 11.01 3.52 -10.22
CA GLU A 49 9.99 2.68 -10.88
C GLU A 49 9.01 1.95 -9.94
N MET A 50 7.95 2.63 -9.51
CA MET A 50 6.93 2.03 -8.67
C MET A 50 5.56 2.52 -9.10
N LEU A 51 4.75 1.64 -9.69
CA LEU A 51 3.30 1.64 -9.44
C LEU A 51 2.64 0.33 -9.90
N SER A 52 2.42 -0.56 -8.94
CA SER A 52 1.26 -1.47 -8.94
C SER A 52 0.35 -0.94 -7.83
N LEU A 53 -0.54 -0.01 -8.16
CA LEU A 53 -1.61 0.41 -7.27
C LEU A 53 -2.74 -0.62 -7.42
N ARG A 54 -2.78 -1.64 -6.56
CA ARG A 54 -3.97 -2.49 -6.44
C ARG A 54 -4.80 -1.94 -5.29
N PHE A 55 -5.85 -1.21 -5.65
CA PHE A 55 -6.99 -1.01 -4.76
C PHE A 55 -7.60 -2.40 -4.52
N ILE A 56 -7.46 -2.94 -3.32
CA ILE A 56 -8.23 -4.10 -2.89
C ILE A 56 -9.31 -3.58 -1.96
N GLY A 57 -10.33 -2.96 -2.56
CA GLY A 57 -11.59 -2.65 -1.89
C GLY A 57 -12.69 -3.01 -2.88
N GLU A 58 -13.36 -4.14 -2.64
CA GLU A 58 -14.63 -4.41 -3.33
C GLU A 58 -15.72 -3.52 -2.72
N LEU A 59 -16.56 -3.02 -3.63
CA LEU A 59 -17.88 -2.37 -3.52
C LEU A 59 -18.60 -2.41 -2.17
#